data_AF-A0A8I0SQP4-F1
#
_entry.id   AF-A0A8I0SQP4-F1
#
_cell.length_a   1.000
_cell.length_b   1.000
_cell.length_c   1.000
_cell.angle_alpha   90.00
_cell.angle_beta   90.00
_cell.angle_gamma   90.00
#
_symmetry.space_group_name_H-M   'P 1'
#
loop_
_entity.id
_entity.type
_entity.pdbx_description
1 polymer ?
#
loop_
_entity_poly.entity_id
_entity_poly.type
_entity_poly.pdbx_seq_one_letter_code
_entity_poly.pdbx_strand_id
1 'polypeptide(L)'
;MYLLDSNVFIEAKNRYYAFDICPGFWDWMDHIVQQRKATSIVMVYNELVKLDDELAKWVKDRQHNGLFLDVSDTATQQAFSEVIASIQQHPYSDPAKATFAGNADSWLIAKAISLQATIVTHEMPSAQSKKRVLIPNVCQEFNLAYMNTFDLLRECAASFVLNGA
;
A
#
# COMPACT_ATOMS: atom_id res chain seq x y z
N MET A 1 -5.30 -8.57 -8.17
CA MET A 1 -5.47 -7.13 -7.86
C MET A 1 -4.41 -6.75 -6.85
N TYR A 2 -3.84 -5.55 -6.97
CA TYR A 2 -2.76 -5.07 -6.10
C TYR A 2 -3.24 -3.93 -5.20
N LEU A 3 -2.85 -3.97 -3.92
CA LEU A 3 -3.08 -2.90 -2.95
C LEU A 3 -1.77 -2.23 -2.56
N LEU A 4 -1.66 -0.94 -2.88
CA LEU A 4 -0.44 -0.18 -2.73
C LEU A 4 -0.38 0.50 -1.36
N ASP A 5 0.71 0.26 -0.64
CA ASP A 5 1.08 0.95 0.60
C ASP A 5 1.52 2.41 0.32
N SER A 6 1.36 3.31 1.29
CA SER A 6 1.92 4.67 1.28
C SER A 6 3.40 4.69 0.91
N ASN A 7 4.19 3.72 1.38
CA ASN A 7 5.63 3.68 1.10
C ASN A 7 5.96 3.49 -0.40
N VAL A 8 5.09 2.87 -1.19
CA VAL A 8 5.28 2.68 -2.64
C VAL A 8 5.36 4.03 -3.32
N PHE A 9 4.44 4.93 -2.98
CA PHE A 9 4.38 6.28 -3.57
C PHE A 9 5.52 7.16 -3.07
N ILE A 10 5.81 7.10 -1.76
CA ILE A 10 6.84 7.92 -1.13
C ILE A 10 8.23 7.53 -1.63
N GLU A 11 8.55 6.23 -1.69
CA GLU A 11 9.83 5.75 -2.18
C GLU A 11 10.00 5.99 -3.67
N ALA A 12 8.95 5.80 -4.49
CA ALA A 12 8.97 6.13 -5.90
C ALA A 12 9.40 7.58 -6.13
N LYS A 13 8.68 8.53 -5.51
CA LYS A 13 8.95 9.98 -5.62
C LYS A 13 10.36 10.35 -5.16
N ASN A 14 10.82 9.78 -4.04
CA ASN A 14 12.10 10.16 -3.44
C ASN A 14 13.32 9.45 -4.05
N ARG A 15 13.13 8.47 -4.96
CA ARG A 15 14.22 7.62 -5.48
C ARG A 15 14.14 7.46 -7.00
N TYR A 16 13.95 6.22 -7.47
CA TYR A 16 14.12 5.81 -8.86
C TYR A 16 13.06 6.39 -9.80
N TYR A 17 11.94 6.85 -9.24
CA TYR A 17 10.77 7.29 -9.99
C TYR A 17 10.36 8.71 -9.60
N ALA A 18 11.32 9.59 -9.32
CA ALA A 18 11.04 11.01 -9.09
C ALA A 18 10.27 11.60 -10.29
N PHE A 19 9.33 12.51 -10.02
CA PHE A 19 8.39 13.02 -11.03
C PHE A 19 9.09 13.67 -12.24
N ASP A 20 10.17 14.40 -11.98
CA ASP A 20 10.96 15.12 -12.97
C ASP A 20 11.92 14.20 -13.77
N ILE A 21 12.33 13.08 -13.17
CA ILE A 21 13.29 12.14 -13.78
C ILE A 21 12.58 11.02 -14.55
N CYS A 22 11.48 10.47 -14.00
CA CYS A 22 10.80 9.30 -14.56
C CYS A 22 9.26 9.48 -14.53
N PRO A 23 8.71 10.45 -15.28
CA PRO A 23 7.26 10.65 -15.36
C PRO A 23 6.50 9.41 -15.86
N GLY A 24 7.15 8.58 -16.70
CA GLY A 24 6.56 7.35 -17.22
C GLY A 24 6.12 6.35 -16.15
N PHE A 25 6.74 6.34 -14.96
CA PHE A 25 6.26 5.52 -13.84
C PHE A 25 4.88 5.98 -13.35
N TRP A 26 4.68 7.29 -13.24
CA TRP A 26 3.42 7.88 -12.76
C TRP A 26 2.30 7.75 -13.79
N ASP A 27 2.62 7.88 -15.08
CA ASP A 27 1.68 7.59 -16.17
C ASP A 27 1.26 6.11 -16.17
N TRP A 28 2.20 5.21 -15.90
CA TRP A 28 1.91 3.79 -15.75
C TRP A 28 1.05 3.48 -14.53
N MET A 29 1.28 4.17 -13.41
CA MET A 29 0.43 4.06 -12.22
C MET A 29 -1.03 4.40 -12.55
N ASP A 30 -1.26 5.50 -13.27
CA ASP A 30 -2.62 5.84 -13.74
C ASP A 30 -3.20 4.76 -14.65
N HIS A 31 -2.39 4.21 -15.55
CA HIS A 31 -2.82 3.17 -16.48
C HIS A 31 -3.27 1.90 -15.76
N ILE A 32 -2.51 1.39 -14.78
CA ILE A 32 -2.87 0.17 -14.06
C ILE A 32 -4.08 0.36 -13.13
N VAL A 33 -4.30 1.58 -12.64
CA VAL A 33 -5.51 1.96 -11.89
C VAL A 33 -6.73 1.97 -12.79
N GLN A 34 -6.64 2.59 -13.97
CA GLN A 34 -7.73 2.59 -14.96
C GLN A 34 -8.10 1.17 -15.41
N GLN A 35 -7.11 0.27 -15.50
CA GLN A 35 -7.32 -1.15 -15.78
C GLN A 35 -7.84 -1.96 -14.58
N ARG A 36 -8.05 -1.33 -13.42
CA ARG A 36 -8.45 -1.98 -12.15
C ARG A 36 -7.49 -3.08 -11.70
N LYS A 37 -6.22 -3.00 -12.09
CA LYS A 37 -5.17 -3.94 -11.68
C LYS A 37 -4.62 -3.58 -10.31
N ALA A 38 -4.40 -2.29 -10.06
CA ALA A 38 -3.89 -1.78 -8.79
C ALA A 38 -4.78 -0.67 -8.24
N THR A 39 -4.81 -0.56 -6.93
CA THR A 39 -5.51 0.48 -6.17
C THR A 39 -4.83 0.61 -4.80
N SER A 40 -5.28 1.54 -3.99
CA SER A 40 -4.97 1.68 -2.58
C SER A 40 -6.28 1.96 -1.81
N ILE A 41 -6.17 2.39 -0.56
CA ILE A 41 -7.31 2.69 0.33
C ILE A 41 -7.33 4.14 0.77
N VAL A 42 -8.51 4.62 1.17
CA VAL A 42 -8.69 6.00 1.65
C VAL A 42 -7.78 6.38 2.83
N MET A 43 -7.36 5.41 3.64
CA MET A 43 -6.41 5.67 4.74
C MET A 43 -5.02 6.06 4.22
N VAL A 44 -4.53 5.39 3.16
CA VAL A 44 -3.28 5.75 2.48
C VAL A 44 -3.41 7.13 1.84
N TYR A 45 -4.53 7.43 1.18
CA TYR A 45 -4.81 8.78 0.66
C TYR A 45 -4.65 9.85 1.75
N ASN A 46 -5.27 9.64 2.91
CA ASN A 46 -5.24 10.57 4.04
C ASN A 46 -3.84 10.79 4.61
N GLU A 47 -2.93 9.82 4.49
CA GLU A 47 -1.53 9.97 4.85
C GLU A 47 -0.76 10.79 3.80
N LEU A 48 -0.93 10.44 2.53
CA LEU A 48 -0.19 11.07 1.42
C LEU A 48 -0.55 12.55 1.23
N VAL A 49 -1.82 12.94 1.40
CA VAL A 49 -2.23 14.35 1.25
C VAL A 49 -1.68 15.28 2.33
N LYS A 50 -1.16 14.74 3.44
CA LYS A 50 -0.55 15.50 4.54
C LYS A 50 0.92 15.84 4.30
N LEU A 51 1.57 15.23 3.30
CA LEU A 51 2.98 15.46 3.00
C LEU A 51 3.27 16.85 2.41
N ASP A 52 2.21 17.56 1.98
CA ASP A 52 2.24 18.94 1.45
C ASP A 52 3.31 19.18 0.35
N ASP A 53 3.51 18.18 -0.51
CA ASP A 53 4.49 18.20 -1.59
C ASP A 53 3.86 17.88 -2.96
N GLU A 54 4.69 17.67 -3.98
CA GLU A 54 4.26 17.28 -5.32
C GLU A 54 3.48 15.96 -5.37
N LEU A 55 3.80 15.01 -4.48
CA LEU A 55 3.04 13.76 -4.36
C LEU A 55 1.66 14.02 -3.77
N ALA A 56 1.56 14.88 -2.75
CA ALA A 56 0.27 15.29 -2.22
C ALA A 56 -0.62 15.95 -3.28
N LYS A 57 -0.04 16.74 -4.21
CA LYS A 57 -0.78 17.30 -5.35
C LYS A 57 -1.25 16.20 -6.32
N TRP A 58 -0.33 15.34 -6.75
CA TRP A 58 -0.63 14.24 -7.67
C TRP A 58 -1.74 13.32 -7.15
N VAL A 59 -1.73 13.02 -5.85
CA VAL A 59 -2.73 12.19 -5.16
C VAL A 59 -4.10 12.87 -5.09
N LYS A 60 -4.15 14.18 -4.79
CA LYS A 60 -5.41 14.95 -4.71
C LYS A 60 -6.14 14.97 -6.06
N ASP A 61 -5.41 15.13 -7.16
CA ASP A 61 -5.98 15.12 -8.51
C ASP A 61 -6.61 13.76 -8.88
N ARG A 62 -6.31 12.71 -8.11
CA ARG A 62 -6.72 11.32 -8.35
C ARG A 62 -7.68 10.77 -7.30
N GLN A 63 -8.20 11.62 -6.42
CA GLN A 63 -9.13 11.20 -5.36
C GLN A 63 -10.34 10.40 -5.90
N HIS A 64 -10.79 10.70 -7.13
CA HIS A 64 -12.00 10.12 -7.72
C HIS A 64 -11.76 9.22 -8.95
N ASN A 65 -10.51 8.87 -9.27
CA ASN A 65 -10.19 8.05 -10.45
C ASN A 65 -10.22 6.53 -10.19
N GLY A 66 -10.54 6.12 -8.96
CA GLY A 66 -10.53 4.73 -8.53
C GLY A 66 -9.22 4.27 -7.87
N LEU A 67 -8.23 5.15 -7.66
CA LEU A 67 -6.98 4.83 -6.97
C LEU A 67 -7.17 4.55 -5.47
N PHE A 68 -8.21 5.09 -4.83
CA PHE A 68 -8.44 4.91 -3.39
C PHE A 68 -9.83 4.35 -3.12
N LEU A 69 -9.86 3.13 -2.58
CA LEU A 69 -11.09 2.46 -2.19
C LEU A 69 -11.49 2.83 -0.77
N ASP A 70 -12.81 2.88 -0.55
CA ASP A 70 -13.39 2.95 0.78
C ASP A 70 -13.21 1.60 1.52
N VAL A 71 -13.24 1.65 2.86
CA VAL A 71 -13.04 0.51 3.77
C VAL A 71 -14.28 0.22 4.63
N SER A 72 -15.38 0.96 4.44
CA SER A 72 -16.64 0.83 5.19
C SER A 72 -17.46 -0.39 4.82
N ASP A 73 -17.09 -1.14 3.77
CA ASP A 73 -17.80 -2.37 3.42
C ASP A 73 -17.67 -3.44 4.52
N THR A 74 -18.73 -4.22 4.68
CA THR A 74 -18.85 -5.19 5.78
C THR A 74 -17.71 -6.21 5.80
N ALA A 75 -17.26 -6.67 4.63
CA ALA A 75 -16.19 -7.66 4.53
C ALA A 75 -14.86 -7.10 5.03
N THR A 76 -14.51 -5.86 4.66
CA THR A 76 -13.32 -5.19 5.18
C THR A 76 -13.41 -4.90 6.68
N GLN A 77 -14.58 -4.48 7.20
CA GLN A 77 -14.75 -4.25 8.64
C GLN A 77 -14.61 -5.55 9.46
N GLN A 78 -15.11 -6.68 8.94
CA GLN A 78 -14.94 -8.00 9.57
C GLN A 78 -13.47 -8.42 9.56
N ALA A 79 -12.81 -8.36 8.40
CA ALA A 79 -11.39 -8.71 8.27
C ALA A 79 -10.49 -7.83 9.17
N PHE A 80 -10.81 -6.54 9.32
CA PHE A 80 -10.11 -5.65 10.24
C PHE A 80 -10.21 -6.15 11.68
N SER A 81 -11.43 -6.53 12.11
CA SER A 81 -11.65 -7.06 13.46
C SER A 81 -10.83 -8.32 13.72
N GLU A 82 -10.76 -9.23 12.74
CA GLU A 82 -9.94 -10.46 12.81
C GLU A 82 -8.45 -10.16 12.90
N VAL A 83 -7.95 -9.25 12.05
CA VAL A 83 -6.55 -8.81 12.06
C VAL A 83 -6.18 -8.23 13.42
N ILE A 84 -6.98 -7.30 13.95
CA ILE A 84 -6.71 -6.69 15.26
C ILE A 84 -6.75 -7.75 16.37
N ALA A 85 -7.74 -8.64 16.38
CA ALA A 85 -7.83 -9.71 17.37
C ALA A 85 -6.59 -10.61 17.36
N SER A 86 -6.05 -10.93 16.18
CA SER A 86 -4.83 -11.75 16.06
C SER A 86 -3.60 -11.01 16.58
N ILE A 87 -3.42 -9.74 16.20
CA ILE A 87 -2.30 -8.90 16.68
C ILE A 87 -2.29 -8.74 18.20
N GLN A 88 -3.45 -8.76 18.86
CA GLN A 88 -3.52 -8.75 20.33
C GLN A 88 -2.88 -9.98 20.98
N GLN A 89 -2.88 -11.14 20.32
CA GLN A 89 -2.27 -12.37 20.82
C GLN A 89 -0.74 -12.42 20.63
N HIS A 90 -0.18 -11.55 19.79
CA HIS A 90 1.25 -11.53 19.53
C HIS A 90 2.07 -10.79 20.60
N PRO A 91 3.36 -11.11 20.76
CA PRO A 91 4.26 -10.50 21.75
C PRO A 91 4.79 -9.11 21.32
N TYR A 92 3.99 -8.33 20.59
CA TYR A 92 4.26 -6.92 20.31
C TYR A 92 4.07 -6.09 21.58
N SER A 93 4.78 -4.98 21.70
CA SER A 93 4.51 -4.02 22.77
C SER A 93 3.14 -3.35 22.59
N ASP A 94 2.48 -2.97 23.69
CA ASP A 94 1.17 -2.31 23.62
C ASP A 94 1.17 -1.04 22.73
N PRO A 95 2.21 -0.18 22.75
CA PRO A 95 2.29 0.94 21.81
C PRO A 95 2.34 0.50 20.35
N ALA A 96 3.00 -0.62 20.03
CA ALA A 96 3.08 -1.13 18.66
C ALA A 96 1.71 -1.64 18.20
N LYS A 97 0.98 -2.35 19.06
CA LYS A 97 -0.39 -2.82 18.80
C LYS A 97 -1.34 -1.64 18.58
N ALA A 98 -1.29 -0.63 19.45
CA ALA A 98 -2.12 0.56 19.34
C ALA A 98 -1.82 1.37 18.06
N THR A 99 -0.53 1.54 17.73
CA THR A 99 -0.12 2.23 16.50
C THR A 99 -0.64 1.51 15.26
N PHE A 100 -0.45 0.18 15.19
CA PHE A 100 -0.93 -0.62 14.07
C PHE A 100 -2.46 -0.58 13.94
N ALA A 101 -3.18 -0.65 15.07
CA ALA A 101 -4.65 -0.57 15.06
C ALA A 101 -5.19 0.80 14.56
N GLY A 102 -4.38 1.86 14.62
CA GLY A 102 -4.78 3.21 14.22
C GLY A 102 -4.25 3.68 12.87
N ASN A 103 -3.32 2.96 12.24
CA ASN A 103 -2.67 3.40 11.00
C ASN A 103 -3.29 2.77 9.74
N ALA A 104 -2.83 3.18 8.56
CA ALA A 104 -3.34 2.64 7.30
C ALA A 104 -3.04 1.14 7.10
N ASP A 105 -1.94 0.62 7.66
CA ASP A 105 -1.46 -0.75 7.42
C ASP A 105 -2.51 -1.81 7.80
N SER A 106 -3.12 -1.68 8.98
CA SER A 106 -4.15 -2.62 9.44
C SER A 106 -5.37 -2.65 8.53
N TRP A 107 -5.80 -1.48 8.03
CA TRP A 107 -6.88 -1.35 7.07
C TRP A 107 -6.50 -1.86 5.68
N LEU A 108 -5.24 -1.66 5.26
CA LEU A 108 -4.72 -2.13 3.98
C LEU A 108 -4.73 -3.67 3.94
N ILE A 109 -4.30 -4.30 5.03
CA ILE A 109 -4.34 -5.76 5.20
C ILE A 109 -5.79 -6.26 5.22
N ALA A 110 -6.68 -5.61 5.98
CA ALA A 110 -8.09 -5.97 6.02
C ALA A 110 -8.76 -5.90 4.63
N LYS A 111 -8.45 -4.87 3.85
CA LYS A 111 -8.93 -4.73 2.47
C LYS A 111 -8.31 -5.78 1.54
N ALA A 112 -7.05 -6.16 1.76
CA ALA A 112 -6.41 -7.24 1.01
C ALA A 112 -7.09 -8.59 1.24
N ILE A 113 -7.46 -8.90 2.49
CA ILE A 113 -8.23 -10.10 2.83
C ILE A 113 -9.57 -10.10 2.10
N SER A 114 -10.35 -9.01 2.20
CA SER A 114 -11.69 -8.97 1.62
C SER A 114 -11.70 -9.05 0.09
N LEU A 115 -10.65 -8.56 -0.57
CA LEU A 115 -10.52 -8.59 -2.02
C LEU A 115 -9.67 -9.77 -2.54
N GLN A 116 -9.08 -10.58 -1.66
CA GLN A 116 -8.04 -11.55 -2.01
C GLN A 116 -6.91 -10.90 -2.85
N ALA A 117 -6.53 -9.67 -2.48
CA ALA A 117 -5.55 -8.87 -3.18
C ALA A 117 -4.13 -9.13 -2.68
N THR A 118 -3.15 -8.80 -3.52
CA THR A 118 -1.73 -8.82 -3.17
C THR A 118 -1.30 -7.44 -2.69
N ILE A 119 -0.64 -7.36 -1.54
CA ILE A 119 -0.14 -6.08 -1.01
C ILE A 119 1.20 -5.73 -1.63
N VAL A 120 1.38 -4.49 -2.04
CA VAL A 120 2.64 -3.96 -2.55
C VAL A 120 3.22 -3.03 -1.51
N THR A 121 4.36 -3.40 -0.94
CA THR A 121 5.04 -2.68 0.14
C THR A 121 6.56 -2.84 0.02
N HIS A 122 7.31 -1.86 0.50
CA HIS A 122 8.76 -1.95 0.63
C HIS A 122 9.24 -2.45 2.01
N GLU A 123 8.32 -2.83 2.90
CA GLU A 123 8.69 -3.47 4.16
C GLU A 123 9.26 -4.88 3.96
N MET A 124 10.17 -5.27 4.86
CA MET A 124 10.75 -6.62 4.91
C MET A 124 10.32 -7.35 6.18
N PRO A 125 10.03 -8.66 6.11
CA PRO A 125 9.62 -9.43 7.27
C PRO A 125 10.72 -9.47 8.33
N SER A 126 10.31 -9.49 9.60
CA SER A 126 11.24 -9.64 10.72
C SER A 126 10.55 -10.31 11.91
N ALA A 127 10.94 -11.55 12.20
CA ALA A 127 10.46 -12.31 13.36
C ALA A 127 10.88 -11.69 14.71
N GLN A 128 11.90 -10.83 14.71
CA GLN A 128 12.40 -10.17 15.91
C GLN A 128 11.73 -8.82 16.19
N SER A 129 10.85 -8.35 15.29
CA SER A 129 10.17 -7.07 15.47
C SER A 129 9.19 -7.15 16.64
N LYS A 130 9.48 -6.42 17.72
CA LYS A 130 8.58 -6.29 18.87
C LYS A 130 7.94 -4.91 18.99
N LYS A 131 8.57 -3.89 18.38
CA LYS A 131 8.18 -2.48 18.50
C LYS A 131 7.35 -1.96 17.32
N ARG A 132 7.18 -2.79 16.29
CA ARG A 132 6.41 -2.46 15.09
C ARG A 132 5.79 -3.74 14.53
N VAL A 133 4.52 -3.69 14.19
CA VAL A 133 3.86 -4.72 13.38
C VAL A 133 4.21 -4.42 11.93
N LEU A 134 4.79 -5.39 11.21
CA LEU A 134 5.22 -5.23 9.82
C LEU A 134 4.21 -5.91 8.91
N ILE A 135 3.84 -5.26 7.80
CA ILE A 135 2.89 -5.77 6.81
C ILE A 135 3.24 -7.21 6.38
N PRO A 136 4.50 -7.51 5.96
CA PRO A 136 4.87 -8.87 5.59
C PRO A 136 4.62 -9.94 6.66
N ASN A 137 4.82 -9.61 7.94
CA ASN A 137 4.60 -10.57 9.03
C ASN A 137 3.11 -10.93 9.14
N VAL A 138 2.23 -9.93 9.02
CA VAL A 138 0.78 -10.16 9.06
C VAL A 138 0.30 -10.86 7.79
N CYS A 139 0.84 -10.49 6.62
CA CYS A 139 0.54 -11.19 5.38
C CYS A 139 0.86 -12.69 5.46
N GLN A 140 2.00 -13.06 6.04
CA GLN A 140 2.38 -14.47 6.23
C GLN A 140 1.39 -15.22 7.13
N GLU A 141 0.91 -14.59 8.20
CA GLU A 141 -0.06 -15.17 9.13
C GLU A 141 -1.43 -15.40 8.47
N PHE A 142 -1.88 -14.45 7.65
CA PHE A 142 -3.18 -14.50 6.97
C PHE A 142 -3.11 -15.14 5.58
N ASN A 143 -1.97 -15.73 5.20
CA ASN A 143 -1.72 -16.31 3.88
C ASN A 143 -1.99 -15.34 2.71
N LEU A 144 -1.70 -14.05 2.91
CA LEU A 144 -1.80 -13.03 1.88
C LEU A 144 -0.49 -12.94 1.10
N ALA A 145 -0.62 -12.83 -0.23
CA ALA A 145 0.51 -12.48 -1.07
C ALA A 145 0.94 -11.04 -0.83
N TYR A 146 2.24 -10.80 -0.83
CA TYR A 146 2.82 -9.47 -0.84
C TYR A 146 4.08 -9.44 -1.72
N MET A 147 4.40 -8.27 -2.26
CA MET A 147 5.57 -8.06 -3.12
C MET A 147 6.06 -6.62 -3.02
N ASN A 148 7.25 -6.33 -3.54
CA ASN A 148 7.72 -4.95 -3.66
C ASN A 148 7.34 -4.34 -5.03
N THR A 149 7.53 -3.03 -5.17
CA THR A 149 7.22 -2.29 -6.40
C THR A 149 7.95 -2.83 -7.64
N PHE A 150 9.18 -3.30 -7.51
CA PHE A 150 9.93 -3.85 -8.65
C PHE A 150 9.36 -5.19 -9.12
N ASP A 151 8.89 -6.03 -8.19
CA ASP A 151 8.21 -7.28 -8.54
C ASP A 151 6.89 -7.00 -9.25
N LEU A 152 6.11 -6.03 -8.76
CA LEU A 152 4.89 -5.56 -9.45
C LEU A 152 5.20 -5.07 -10.87
N LEU A 153 6.25 -4.27 -11.04
CA LEU A 153 6.67 -3.77 -12.35
C LEU A 153 7.02 -4.91 -13.31
N ARG A 154 7.74 -5.93 -12.83
CA ARG A 154 8.07 -7.13 -13.63
C ARG A 154 6.83 -7.93 -13.99
N GLU A 155 5.92 -8.16 -13.03
CA GLU A 155 4.69 -8.90 -13.24
C GLU A 155 3.75 -8.19 -14.22
N CYS A 156 3.73 -6.86 -14.20
CA CYS A 156 2.99 -6.05 -15.17
C CYS A 156 3.71 -5.84 -16.51
N ALA A 157 4.91 -6.40 -16.68
CA ALA A 157 5.78 -6.15 -17.84
C ALA A 157 5.97 -4.65 -18.15
N ALA A 158 6.09 -3.83 -17.10
CA ALA A 158 6.26 -2.39 -17.23
C ALA A 158 7.61 -2.04 -17.86
N SER A 159 7.63 -1.06 -18.75
CA SER A 159 8.84 -0.55 -19.40
C SER A 159 8.75 0.96 -19.57
N PHE A 160 9.77 1.68 -19.10
CA PHE A 160 9.85 3.14 -19.18
C PHE A 160 10.97 3.52 -20.15
N VAL A 161 10.63 3.59 -21.44
CA VAL A 161 11.59 3.88 -22.51
C VAL A 161 11.69 5.38 -22.72
N LEU A 162 12.91 5.93 -22.60
CA LEU A 162 13.19 7.31 -22.95
C LEU A 162 13.34 7.43 -24.47
N ASN A 163 12.41 8.11 -25.12
CA ASN A 163 12.53 8.42 -26.54
C ASN A 163 13.29 9.74 -26.70
N GLY A 164 14.60 9.65 -27.00
CA GLY A 164 15.46 10.75 -27.45
C GLY A 164 15.54 11.95 -26.49
N ALA A 165 16.62 12.03 -25.72
CA ALA A 165 17.02 13.28 -25.06
C ALA A 165 17.43 14.34 -26.10
#